data_AF-A0A2D8QNI6-F1
#
_entry.id   AF-A0A2D8QNI6-F1
#
_cell.length_a   1.000
_cell.length_b   1.000
_cell.length_c   1.000
_cell.angle_alpha   90.00
_cell.angle_beta   90.00
_cell.angle_gamma   90.00
#
_symmetry.space_group_name_H-M   'P 1'
#
loop_
_entity.id
_entity.type
_entity.pdbx_description
1 polymer ?
#
loop_
_entity_poly.entity_id
_entity_poly.type
_entity_poly.pdbx_seq_one_letter_code
_entity_poly.pdbx_strand_id
1 'polypeptide(L)'
;MGRQSVELRQASRLIPFESALPAGLQVSAELIWNDLGWLELSYGVLAASSVGLSDLVLPSGLVDGGQPEGQRRDALWTTTCFEAFLGMPGQEGYWEINVAPNGDWAVYQFDRYRDGQARQSLLDAPCIELRRRHHQLRLDAVLPISPWWPSNVAPELALTTVLDFGTAGCSHWSVAHPNLGADFHDRSLYLAP
;
A
#
# COMPACT_ATOMS: atom_id res chain seq x y z
N MET A 1 4.78 15.14 -32.37
CA MET A 1 3.85 14.07 -31.92
C MET A 1 4.16 13.81 -30.46
N GLY A 2 3.26 14.18 -29.55
CA GLY A 2 3.41 13.85 -28.13
C GLY A 2 3.35 12.32 -27.99
N ARG A 3 4.38 11.73 -27.39
CA ARG A 3 4.41 10.31 -27.10
C ARG A 3 3.30 10.04 -26.09
N GLN A 4 2.39 9.10 -26.37
CA GLN A 4 1.42 8.64 -25.38
C GLN A 4 2.20 7.99 -24.24
N SER A 5 1.87 8.33 -23.00
CA SER A 5 2.45 7.71 -21.82
C SER A 5 2.10 6.22 -21.79
N VAL A 6 3.08 5.38 -21.47
CA VAL A 6 2.84 3.97 -21.16
C VAL A 6 2.32 3.88 -19.73
N GLU A 7 1.22 3.17 -19.54
CA GLU A 7 0.56 2.97 -18.25
C GLU A 7 0.39 1.48 -17.97
N LEU A 8 0.71 1.09 -16.74
CA LEU A 8 0.37 -0.22 -16.17
C LEU A 8 -0.68 0.00 -15.10
N ARG A 9 -1.76 -0.80 -15.14
CA ARG A 9 -2.79 -0.81 -14.11
C ARG A 9 -2.99 -2.22 -13.57
N GLN A 10 -2.88 -2.38 -12.26
CA GLN A 10 -3.22 -3.60 -11.55
C GLN A 10 -4.35 -3.34 -10.57
N ALA A 11 -5.37 -4.19 -10.58
CA ALA A 11 -6.42 -4.20 -9.57
C ALA A 11 -6.51 -5.61 -8.97
N SER A 12 -6.57 -5.70 -7.65
CA SER A 12 -6.56 -6.98 -6.94
C SER A 12 -7.50 -6.95 -5.74
N ARG A 13 -8.16 -8.08 -5.49
CA ARG A 13 -8.79 -8.34 -4.21
C ARG A 13 -7.72 -8.90 -3.27
N LEU A 14 -7.60 -8.34 -2.08
CA LEU A 14 -6.69 -8.85 -1.07
C LEU A 14 -7.43 -9.85 -0.18
N ILE A 15 -6.73 -10.92 0.17
CA ILE A 15 -7.20 -11.95 1.08
C ILE A 15 -6.43 -11.86 2.40
N PRO A 16 -7.09 -12.12 3.52
CA PRO A 16 -6.44 -12.06 4.82
C PRO A 16 -5.60 -13.30 5.06
N PHE A 17 -4.52 -13.12 5.82
CA PHE A 17 -3.74 -14.21 6.39
C PHE A 17 -4.46 -14.81 7.60
N GLU A 18 -5.03 -13.97 8.44
CA GLU A 18 -5.70 -14.37 9.68
C GLU A 18 -7.01 -15.09 9.39
N SER A 19 -7.27 -16.15 10.14
CA SER A 19 -8.50 -16.95 10.03
C SER A 19 -9.68 -16.34 10.79
N ALA A 20 -9.43 -15.47 11.76
CA ALA A 20 -10.44 -14.83 12.60
C ALA A 20 -10.48 -13.33 12.33
N LEU A 21 -11.53 -12.88 11.66
CA LEU A 21 -11.72 -11.47 11.28
C LEU A 21 -13.17 -11.04 11.48
N PRO A 22 -13.43 -9.72 11.57
CA PRO A 22 -14.77 -9.19 11.45
C PRO A 22 -15.47 -9.73 10.19
N ALA A 23 -16.69 -10.25 10.38
CA ALA A 23 -17.42 -10.90 9.29
C ALA A 23 -17.74 -9.91 8.15
N GLY A 24 -17.52 -10.36 6.92
CA GLY A 24 -17.91 -9.61 5.72
C GLY A 24 -17.00 -8.45 5.34
N LEU A 25 -15.75 -8.43 5.83
CA LEU A 25 -14.74 -7.49 5.37
C LEU A 25 -14.23 -7.88 3.97
N GLN A 26 -14.08 -6.88 3.10
CA GLN A 26 -13.52 -7.01 1.77
C GLN A 26 -12.48 -5.91 1.59
N VAL A 27 -11.30 -6.31 1.11
CA VAL A 27 -10.21 -5.39 0.80
C VAL A 27 -9.89 -5.48 -0.68
N SER A 28 -9.81 -4.34 -1.34
CA SER A 28 -9.36 -4.19 -2.72
C SER A 28 -8.23 -3.20 -2.79
N ALA A 29 -7.25 -3.46 -3.64
CA ALA A 29 -6.15 -2.55 -3.91
C ALA A 29 -5.98 -2.39 -5.42
N GLU A 30 -5.58 -1.19 -5.82
CA GLU A 30 -5.28 -0.83 -7.19
C GLU A 30 -4.00 -0.01 -7.23
N LEU A 31 -3.23 -0.20 -8.30
CA LEU A 31 -2.05 0.57 -8.60
C LEU A 31 -2.06 0.99 -10.07
N ILE A 32 -1.68 2.23 -10.33
CA ILE A 32 -1.38 2.77 -11.65
C ILE A 32 0.07 3.24 -11.65
N TRP A 33 0.88 2.72 -12.55
CA TRP A 33 2.24 3.16 -12.81
C TRP A 33 2.30 3.76 -14.21
N ASN A 34 3.09 4.82 -14.38
CA ASN A 34 3.34 5.39 -15.70
C ASN A 34 4.81 5.74 -15.96
N ASP A 35 5.16 5.82 -17.23
CA ASP A 35 6.48 6.22 -17.71
C ASP A 35 6.82 7.71 -17.48
N LEU A 36 5.90 8.48 -16.89
CA LEU A 36 6.15 9.85 -16.43
C LEU A 36 6.74 9.89 -15.01
N GLY A 37 6.93 8.72 -14.37
CA GLY A 37 7.60 8.61 -13.08
C GLY A 37 6.67 8.82 -11.89
N TRP A 38 5.39 8.50 -12.05
CA TRP A 38 4.38 8.56 -11.00
C TRP A 38 3.81 7.18 -10.69
N LEU A 39 3.43 7.03 -9.43
CA LEU A 39 2.67 5.91 -8.93
C LEU A 39 1.38 6.43 -8.28
N GLU A 40 0.26 5.81 -8.63
CA GLU A 40 -1.01 6.02 -7.94
C GLU A 40 -1.42 4.71 -7.27
N LEU A 41 -1.86 4.80 -6.03
CA LEU A 41 -2.33 3.69 -5.22
C LEU A 41 -3.77 3.99 -4.78
N SER A 42 -4.65 3.00 -4.81
CA SER A 42 -6.01 3.12 -4.32
C SER A 42 -6.41 1.87 -3.54
N TYR A 43 -6.70 2.03 -2.26
CA TYR A 43 -7.17 0.96 -1.38
C TYR A 43 -8.61 1.20 -0.97
N GLY A 44 -9.39 0.13 -0.95
CA GLY A 44 -10.77 0.12 -0.48
C GLY A 44 -10.94 -0.97 0.56
N VAL A 45 -11.47 -0.59 1.73
CA VAL A 45 -11.92 -1.52 2.78
C VAL A 45 -13.43 -1.36 2.89
N LEU A 46 -14.17 -2.43 2.64
CA LEU A 46 -15.62 -2.48 2.69
C LEU A 46 -16.04 -3.50 3.75
N ALA A 47 -16.93 -3.11 4.64
CA ALA A 47 -17.56 -4.03 5.59
C ALA A 47 -19.03 -4.26 5.23
N ALA A 48 -19.54 -5.47 5.51
CA ALA A 48 -20.95 -5.79 5.31
C ALA A 48 -21.90 -4.97 6.23
N SER A 49 -21.38 -4.44 7.34
CA SER A 49 -22.08 -3.53 8.24
C SER A 49 -21.10 -2.55 8.88
N SER A 50 -21.60 -1.49 9.53
CA SER A 50 -20.74 -0.42 10.08
C SER A 50 -19.93 -0.91 11.26
N VAL A 51 -20.46 -1.88 11.99
CA VAL A 51 -19.77 -2.57 13.08
C VAL A 51 -18.45 -3.17 12.62
N GLY A 52 -18.37 -3.65 11.37
CA GLY A 52 -17.13 -4.25 10.84
C GLY A 52 -15.98 -3.26 10.63
N LEU A 53 -16.25 -1.95 10.59
CA LEU A 53 -15.21 -0.91 10.60
C LEU A 53 -15.11 -0.16 11.92
N SER A 54 -16.08 -0.30 12.84
CA SER A 54 -16.07 0.39 14.13
C SER A 54 -14.85 0.05 14.98
N ASP A 55 -14.34 -1.18 14.84
CA ASP A 55 -13.18 -1.67 15.59
C ASP A 55 -11.85 -1.37 14.89
N LEU A 56 -11.88 -0.83 13.66
CA LEU A 56 -10.67 -0.48 12.92
C LEU A 56 -9.99 0.72 13.60
N VAL A 57 -8.78 0.49 14.08
CA VAL A 57 -7.94 1.52 14.69
C VAL A 57 -7.47 2.45 13.59
N LEU A 58 -7.91 3.70 13.70
CA LEU A 58 -7.51 4.80 12.84
C LEU A 58 -6.96 5.93 13.73
N PRO A 59 -5.99 6.72 13.24
CA PRO A 59 -5.53 7.92 13.94
C PRO A 59 -6.70 8.86 14.30
N SER A 60 -6.57 9.58 15.41
CA SER A 60 -7.54 10.62 15.78
C SER A 60 -7.40 11.86 14.90
N GLY A 61 -8.49 12.59 14.68
CA GLY A 61 -8.44 13.89 14.00
C GLY A 61 -8.43 13.83 12.47
N LEU A 62 -8.68 12.65 11.89
CA LEU A 62 -8.79 12.47 10.44
C LEU A 62 -9.92 13.31 9.86
N VAL A 63 -9.62 13.97 8.75
CA VAL A 63 -10.59 14.64 7.89
C VAL A 63 -10.88 13.77 6.66
N ASP A 64 -12.07 13.92 6.06
CA ASP A 64 -12.29 13.37 4.73
C ASP A 64 -11.72 14.34 3.68
N GLY A 65 -11.04 13.82 2.66
CA GLY A 65 -10.27 14.57 1.67
C GLY A 65 -8.77 14.42 1.88
N GLY A 66 -8.00 15.40 1.38
CA GLY A 66 -6.54 15.42 1.49
C GLY A 66 -6.06 15.42 2.94
N GLN A 67 -4.94 14.74 3.20
CA GLN A 67 -4.25 14.68 4.48
C GLN A 67 -2.95 15.52 4.44
N PRO A 68 -3.02 16.87 4.51
CA PRO A 68 -1.87 17.73 4.28
C PRO A 68 -0.83 17.72 5.40
N GLU A 69 -1.20 17.25 6.60
CA GLU A 69 -0.33 17.22 7.79
C GLU A 69 0.51 15.93 7.90
N GLY A 70 0.34 15.02 6.95
CA GLY A 70 1.06 13.76 6.87
C GLY A 70 2.58 13.95 6.81
N GLN A 71 3.30 13.17 7.60
CA GLN A 71 4.75 13.27 7.71
C GLN A 71 5.41 11.94 7.39
N ARG A 72 6.69 12.01 7.02
CA ARG A 72 7.47 10.79 6.94
C ARG A 72 7.63 10.17 8.33
N ARG A 73 7.19 8.93 8.51
CA ARG A 73 7.24 8.20 9.79
C ARG A 73 7.62 6.74 9.55
N ASP A 74 8.43 6.18 10.44
CA ASP A 74 8.74 4.76 10.40
C ASP A 74 7.70 3.93 11.16
N ALA A 75 7.75 2.60 10.99
CA ALA A 75 6.92 1.64 11.72
C ALA A 75 5.41 1.79 11.49
N LEU A 76 5.00 2.29 10.33
CA LEU A 76 3.58 2.42 9.96
C LEU A 76 2.84 1.07 9.98
N TRP A 77 3.54 -0.02 9.64
CA TRP A 77 3.05 -1.41 9.66
C TRP A 77 2.66 -1.93 11.05
N THR A 78 2.89 -1.15 12.11
CA THR A 78 2.48 -1.53 13.49
C THR A 78 1.01 -1.23 13.77
N THR A 79 0.32 -0.54 12.86
CA THR A 79 -1.12 -0.26 12.94
C THR A 79 -1.70 -0.20 11.52
N THR A 80 -2.94 0.27 11.35
CA THR A 80 -3.60 0.35 10.04
C THR A 80 -2.79 1.17 9.03
N CYS A 81 -2.27 0.50 8.00
CA CYS A 81 -1.55 1.11 6.88
C CYS A 81 -1.74 0.32 5.58
N PHE A 82 -1.45 0.96 4.46
CA PHE A 82 -1.55 0.36 3.13
C PHE A 82 -0.18 0.39 2.47
N GLU A 83 0.16 -0.71 1.79
CA GLU A 83 1.54 -0.95 1.40
C GLU A 83 1.62 -1.46 -0.04
N ALA A 84 2.62 -0.97 -0.76
CA ALA A 84 2.94 -1.41 -2.11
C ALA A 84 4.43 -1.76 -2.18
N PHE A 85 4.72 -2.89 -2.80
CA PHE A 85 6.07 -3.36 -3.03
C PHE A 85 6.38 -3.34 -4.52
N LEU A 86 7.53 -2.76 -4.89
CA LEU A 86 7.95 -2.61 -6.28
C LEU A 86 9.32 -3.25 -6.45
N GLY A 87 9.41 -4.26 -7.31
CA GLY A 87 10.65 -4.92 -7.68
C GLY A 87 11.00 -4.66 -9.15
N MET A 88 12.27 -4.39 -9.44
CA MET A 88 12.71 -4.37 -10.84
C MET A 88 12.76 -5.79 -11.40
N PRO A 89 12.20 -6.06 -12.59
CA PRO A 89 12.21 -7.39 -13.18
C PRO A 89 13.62 -8.01 -13.21
N GLY A 90 13.74 -9.23 -12.67
CA GLY A 90 15.00 -9.98 -12.62
C GLY A 90 16.07 -9.47 -11.63
N GLN A 91 15.75 -8.51 -10.76
CA GLN A 91 16.66 -8.03 -9.70
C GLN A 91 16.21 -8.52 -8.33
N GLU A 92 17.13 -8.63 -7.36
CA GLU A 92 16.78 -8.96 -5.97
C GLU A 92 16.23 -7.75 -5.20
N GLY A 93 16.75 -6.56 -5.49
CA GLY A 93 16.37 -5.33 -4.84
C GLY A 93 14.92 -4.94 -5.11
N TYR A 94 14.32 -4.25 -4.15
CA TYR A 94 12.94 -3.80 -4.20
C TYR A 94 12.71 -2.61 -3.28
N TRP A 95 11.56 -1.97 -3.47
CA TRP A 95 11.08 -0.87 -2.65
C TRP A 95 9.80 -1.27 -1.94
N GLU A 96 9.64 -0.74 -0.74
CA GLU A 96 8.43 -0.83 0.07
C GLU A 96 7.90 0.60 0.27
N ILE A 97 6.64 0.82 -0.07
CA ILE A 97 5.93 2.08 0.10
C ILE A 97 4.83 1.84 1.11
N ASN A 98 4.81 2.60 2.20
CA ASN A 98 3.79 2.53 3.24
C ASN A 98 3.08 3.88 3.32
N VAL A 99 1.75 3.86 3.35
CA VAL A 99 0.91 5.05 3.55
C VAL A 99 -0.15 4.76 4.62
N ALA A 100 -0.34 5.72 5.52
CA ALA A 100 -1.28 5.61 6.62
C ALA A 100 -2.50 6.52 6.43
N PRO A 101 -3.65 6.23 7.08
CA PRO A 101 -4.86 7.03 6.96
C PRO A 101 -4.72 8.52 7.29
N ASN A 102 -3.77 8.90 8.15
CA ASN A 102 -3.47 10.30 8.51
C ASN A 102 -2.53 11.03 7.54
N GLY A 103 -2.16 10.38 6.43
CA GLY A 103 -1.21 10.92 5.47
C GLY A 103 0.25 10.66 5.83
N ASP A 104 0.55 10.00 6.95
CA ASP A 104 1.93 9.60 7.22
C ASP A 104 2.39 8.57 6.19
N TRP A 105 3.67 8.61 5.84
CA TRP A 105 4.22 7.78 4.79
C TRP A 105 5.66 7.33 5.07
N ALA A 106 6.07 6.24 4.43
CA ALA A 106 7.46 5.84 4.33
C ALA A 106 7.72 5.19 2.98
N VAL A 107 8.95 5.37 2.48
CA VAL A 107 9.47 4.57 1.38
C VAL A 107 10.82 4.02 1.79
N TYR A 108 10.99 2.72 1.66
CA TYR A 108 12.22 2.01 1.93
C TYR A 108 12.73 1.36 0.64
N GLN A 109 14.04 1.30 0.52
CA GLN A 109 14.77 0.49 -0.45
C GLN A 109 15.36 -0.70 0.31
N PHE A 110 15.40 -1.86 -0.34
CA PHE A 110 16.11 -3.04 0.11
C PHE A 110 17.02 -3.55 -1.00
N ASP A 111 18.20 -4.03 -0.63
CA ASP A 111 19.15 -4.61 -1.58
C ASP A 111 18.73 -6.02 -2.01
N ARG A 112 18.09 -6.75 -1.09
CA ARG A 112 17.48 -8.08 -1.29
C ARG A 112 16.49 -8.37 -0.16
N TYR A 113 15.93 -9.58 -0.13
CA TYR A 113 14.96 -10.01 0.88
C TYR A 113 15.36 -9.62 2.31
N ARG A 114 14.58 -8.68 2.89
CA ARG A 114 14.72 -8.08 4.23
C ARG A 114 16.14 -7.63 4.62
N ASP A 115 16.98 -7.29 3.65
CA ASP A 115 18.39 -6.91 3.88
C ASP A 115 18.72 -5.58 3.17
N GLY A 116 19.69 -4.86 3.73
CA GLY A 116 20.11 -3.56 3.18
C GLY A 116 19.05 -2.46 3.26
N GLN A 117 18.15 -2.50 4.26
CA GLN A 117 17.09 -1.50 4.39
C GLN A 117 17.66 -0.08 4.47
N ALA A 118 17.25 0.78 3.53
CA ALA A 118 17.60 2.19 3.50
C ALA A 118 16.36 3.05 3.25
N ARG A 119 16.38 4.27 3.77
CA ARG A 119 15.33 5.25 3.50
C ARG A 119 15.44 5.77 2.06
N GLN A 120 14.43 5.53 1.23
CA GLN A 120 14.34 6.13 -0.10
C GLN A 120 13.91 7.60 0.05
N SER A 121 14.58 8.51 -0.65
CA SER A 121 14.21 9.92 -0.69
C SER A 121 13.23 10.19 -1.83
N LEU A 122 12.23 11.03 -1.58
CA LEU A 122 11.27 11.50 -2.57
C LEU A 122 11.52 12.98 -2.87
N LEU A 123 11.23 13.40 -4.11
CA LEU A 123 11.29 14.82 -4.48
C LEU A 123 10.22 15.62 -3.74
N ASP A 124 9.01 15.07 -3.71
CA ASP A 124 7.85 15.64 -3.02
C ASP A 124 7.19 14.56 -2.14
N ALA A 125 6.52 15.00 -1.08
CA ALA A 125 5.71 14.10 -0.27
C ALA A 125 4.53 13.54 -1.09
N PRO A 126 4.05 12.32 -0.80
CA PRO A 126 2.84 11.78 -1.42
C PRO A 126 1.62 12.68 -1.16
N CYS A 127 0.76 12.84 -2.17
CA CYS A 127 -0.58 13.37 -1.97
C CYS A 127 -1.48 12.20 -1.54
N ILE A 128 -2.03 12.27 -0.32
CA ILE A 128 -2.88 11.20 0.24
C ILE A 128 -4.27 11.75 0.52
N GLU A 129 -5.29 11.07 0.02
CA GLU A 129 -6.69 11.37 0.25
C GLU A 129 -7.39 10.24 0.98
N LEU A 130 -8.18 10.60 1.99
CA LEU A 130 -8.99 9.67 2.76
C LEU A 130 -10.47 9.92 2.52
N ARG A 131 -11.24 8.86 2.27
CA ARG A 131 -12.70 8.93 2.17
C ARG A 131 -13.32 7.88 3.08
N ARG A 132 -14.06 8.34 4.09
CA ARG A 132 -14.79 7.45 5.01
C ARG A 132 -16.28 7.52 4.78
N ARG A 133 -16.94 6.37 4.85
CA ARG A 133 -18.39 6.21 4.90
C ARG A 133 -18.71 5.15 5.95
N HIS A 134 -19.98 5.03 6.34
CA HIS A 134 -20.41 4.10 7.39
C HIS A 134 -19.90 2.66 7.24
N HIS A 135 -19.70 2.19 6.01
CA HIS A 135 -19.27 0.82 5.71
C HIS A 135 -18.01 0.76 4.86
N GLN A 136 -17.37 1.91 4.58
CA GLN A 136 -16.27 1.98 3.63
C GLN A 136 -15.17 2.92 4.11
N LEU A 137 -13.94 2.48 3.96
CA LEU A 137 -12.74 3.31 3.97
C LEU A 137 -12.12 3.24 2.57
N ARG A 138 -11.78 4.38 2.00
CA ARG A 138 -10.95 4.45 0.80
C ARG A 138 -9.77 5.38 1.06
N LEU A 139 -8.59 4.92 0.66
CA LEU A 139 -7.37 5.72 0.67
C LEU A 139 -6.79 5.74 -0.74
N ASP A 140 -6.54 6.93 -1.26
CA ASP A 140 -5.85 7.13 -2.52
C ASP A 140 -4.53 7.85 -2.23
N ALA A 141 -3.43 7.41 -2.84
CA ALA A 141 -2.12 8.02 -2.68
C ALA A 141 -1.43 8.19 -4.03
N VAL A 142 -0.87 9.36 -4.29
CA VAL A 142 -0.10 9.66 -5.50
C VAL A 142 1.29 10.10 -5.08
N LEU A 143 2.33 9.46 -5.61
CA LEU A 143 3.71 9.77 -5.26
C LEU A 143 4.66 9.73 -6.46
N PRO A 144 5.70 10.59 -6.46
CA PRO A 144 6.74 10.54 -7.47
C PRO A 144 7.70 9.39 -7.17
N ILE A 145 7.98 8.58 -8.18
CA ILE A 145 9.01 7.52 -8.12
C ILE A 145 10.27 7.90 -8.93
N SER A 146 10.21 8.97 -9.69
CA SER A 146 11.39 9.61 -10.30
C SER A 146 12.15 10.45 -9.26
N PRO A 147 13.50 10.48 -9.29
CA PRO A 147 14.39 9.87 -10.29
C PRO A 147 14.90 8.48 -9.92
N TRP A 148 14.44 7.87 -8.82
CA TRP A 148 15.00 6.62 -8.32
C TRP A 148 14.47 5.38 -9.06
N TRP A 149 13.33 5.48 -9.74
CA TRP A 149 12.81 4.46 -10.64
C TRP A 149 13.01 4.84 -12.12
N PRO A 150 13.54 3.94 -12.97
CA PRO A 150 13.68 4.17 -14.40
C PRO A 150 12.33 4.13 -15.13
N SER A 151 12.01 5.18 -15.89
CA SER A 151 10.71 5.34 -16.56
C SER A 151 10.40 4.29 -17.63
N ASN A 152 11.41 3.59 -18.15
CA ASN A 152 11.25 2.59 -19.20
C ASN A 152 11.14 1.15 -18.69
N VAL A 153 10.99 0.95 -17.38
CA VAL A 153 10.89 -0.37 -16.75
C VAL A 153 9.59 -0.43 -15.94
N ALA A 154 8.65 -1.26 -16.38
CA ALA A 154 7.46 -1.55 -15.59
C ALA A 154 7.84 -2.40 -14.36
N PRO A 155 7.29 -2.12 -13.17
CA PRO A 155 7.59 -2.86 -11.95
C PRO A 155 6.93 -4.25 -11.94
N GLU A 156 7.60 -5.23 -11.33
CA GLU A 156 6.92 -6.35 -10.67
C GLU A 156 6.36 -5.81 -9.34
N LEU A 157 5.13 -6.16 -8.96
CA LEU A 157 4.50 -5.51 -7.82
C LEU A 157 3.63 -6.39 -6.94
N ALA A 158 3.60 -6.08 -5.65
CA ALA A 158 2.66 -6.66 -4.70
C ALA A 158 1.93 -5.55 -3.94
N LEU A 159 0.62 -5.72 -3.76
CA LEU A 159 -0.22 -4.81 -2.99
C LEU A 159 -0.67 -5.50 -1.72
N THR A 160 -0.43 -4.87 -0.58
CA THR A 160 -0.75 -5.42 0.74
C THR A 160 -1.33 -4.35 1.65
N THR A 161 -1.88 -4.76 2.79
CA THR A 161 -2.29 -3.83 3.84
C THR A 161 -2.29 -4.53 5.19
N VAL A 162 -1.99 -3.74 6.22
CA VAL A 162 -2.19 -4.08 7.62
C VAL A 162 -3.44 -3.35 8.10
N LEU A 163 -4.38 -4.07 8.71
CA LEU A 163 -5.56 -3.49 9.36
C LEU A 163 -5.54 -3.83 10.84
N ASP A 164 -5.50 -2.80 11.68
CA ASP A 164 -5.45 -2.93 13.14
C ASP A 164 -6.86 -2.92 13.74
N PHE A 165 -7.22 -3.98 14.46
CA PHE A 165 -8.50 -4.14 15.16
C PHE A 165 -8.35 -4.00 16.69
N GLY A 166 -7.38 -3.23 17.14
CA GLY A 166 -7.15 -2.88 18.53
C GLY A 166 -6.79 -4.10 19.37
N THR A 167 -7.64 -4.46 20.33
CA THR A 167 -7.39 -5.62 21.19
C THR A 167 -7.40 -6.95 20.44
N ALA A 168 -8.02 -7.01 19.25
CA ALA A 168 -7.98 -8.18 18.38
C ALA A 168 -6.65 -8.30 17.60
N GLY A 169 -5.82 -7.25 17.62
CA GLY A 169 -4.54 -7.18 16.93
C GLY A 169 -4.66 -6.81 15.46
N CYS A 170 -3.52 -6.85 14.77
CA CYS A 170 -3.43 -6.58 13.34
C CYS A 170 -3.81 -7.79 12.49
N SER A 171 -4.36 -7.49 11.32
CA SER A 171 -4.56 -8.45 10.24
C SER A 171 -3.80 -8.04 8.99
N HIS A 172 -3.34 -9.03 8.24
CA HIS A 172 -2.40 -8.89 7.13
C HIS A 172 -3.04 -9.38 5.83
N TRP A 173 -3.10 -8.51 4.83
CA TRP A 173 -3.84 -8.74 3.61
C TRP A 173 -2.92 -8.64 2.40
N SER A 174 -3.01 -9.62 1.50
CA SER A 174 -2.21 -9.68 0.27
C SER A 174 -2.99 -10.41 -0.82
N VAL A 175 -2.50 -10.40 -2.06
CA VAL A 175 -3.10 -11.17 -3.17
C VAL A 175 -3.01 -12.69 -2.96
N ALA A 176 -2.02 -13.15 -2.19
CA ALA A 176 -1.80 -14.53 -1.81
C ALA A 176 -0.98 -14.60 -0.51
N HIS A 177 -0.93 -15.79 0.10
CA HIS A 177 -0.05 -16.10 1.25
C HIS A 177 0.63 -17.45 0.99
N PRO A 178 1.75 -17.48 0.24
CA PRO A 178 2.38 -18.72 -0.20
C PRO A 178 3.09 -19.47 0.92
N ASN A 179 3.45 -18.76 1.99
CA ASN A 179 4.18 -19.31 3.14
C ASN A 179 3.27 -19.46 4.36
N LEU A 180 3.82 -20.06 5.41
CA LEU A 180 3.17 -20.24 6.71
C LEU A 180 3.03 -18.92 7.51
N GLY A 181 3.39 -17.77 6.94
CA GLY A 181 3.35 -16.46 7.59
C GLY A 181 2.94 -15.37 6.62
N ALA A 182 2.41 -14.27 7.16
CA ALA A 182 2.17 -13.03 6.43
C ALA A 182 3.50 -12.33 6.11
N ASP A 183 4.14 -12.76 5.03
CA ASP A 183 5.42 -12.20 4.57
C ASP A 183 5.25 -11.45 3.25
N PHE A 184 5.04 -10.15 3.34
CA PHE A 184 4.83 -9.29 2.16
C PHE A 184 6.11 -9.05 1.34
N HIS A 185 7.28 -9.33 1.92
CA HIS A 185 8.56 -9.18 1.24
C HIS A 185 8.90 -10.38 0.34
N ASP A 186 8.11 -11.46 0.40
CA ASP A 186 8.31 -12.60 -0.49
C ASP A 186 7.97 -12.22 -1.93
N ARG A 187 8.99 -12.29 -2.78
CA ARG A 187 8.91 -11.93 -4.18
C ARG A 187 7.96 -12.82 -4.99
N SER A 188 7.60 -14.01 -4.50
CA SER A 188 6.58 -14.85 -5.14
C SER A 188 5.18 -14.22 -5.14
N LEU A 189 4.95 -13.17 -4.33
CA LEU A 189 3.74 -12.35 -4.36
C LEU A 189 3.70 -11.34 -5.51
N TYR A 190 4.86 -11.06 -6.12
CA TYR A 190 4.99 -9.95 -7.04
C TYR A 190 4.47 -10.39 -8.40
N LEU A 191 3.45 -9.70 -8.88
CA LEU A 191 2.87 -9.94 -10.18
C LEU A 191 3.67 -9.17 -11.23
N ALA A 192 4.03 -9.86 -12.31
CA ALA A 192 4.52 -9.20 -13.50
C ALA A 192 3.34 -8.51 -14.24
N PRO A 193 3.59 -7.37 -14.89
CA PRO A 193 2.62 -6.70 -15.75
C PRO A 193 2.14 -7.55 -16.94
#